data_AF-A0A251SRZ6-F1
#
_entry.id   AF-A0A251SRZ6-F1
#
_cell.length_a   1.000
_cell.length_b   1.000
_cell.length_c   1.000
_cell.angle_alpha   90.00
_cell.angle_beta   90.00
_cell.angle_gamma   90.00
#
_symmetry.space_group_name_H-M   'P 1'
#
loop_
_entity.id
_entity.type
_entity.pdbx_description
1 polymer ?
#
loop_
_entity_poly.entity_id
_entity_poly.type
_entity_poly.pdbx_seq_one_letter_code
_entity_poly.pdbx_strand_id
1 'polypeptide(L)'
;MTTLSSSNKKIKFHYGYGGTITPSKNGGKLRYEGGTNGIMKMDRGITYTELVVKLWDVCGPSMRLRCKLPHDDLDSLVHVWSDEDLAYVLEEYDQCSEDLKIRAILDDTLRFS
;
A
#
# COMPACT_ATOMS: atom_id res chain seq x y z
N MET A 1 24.87 20.78 13.63
CA MET A 1 23.86 20.42 12.61
C MET A 1 24.42 19.25 11.83
N THR A 2 24.13 18.04 12.29
CA THR A 2 24.70 16.82 11.69
C THR A 2 23.84 16.44 10.48
N THR A 3 24.49 16.35 9.34
CA THR A 3 23.94 16.03 8.02
C THR A 3 23.20 14.71 8.05
N LEU A 4 21.86 14.74 7.91
CA LEU A 4 21.06 13.54 7.65
C LEU A 4 21.40 13.06 6.24
N SER A 5 22.08 11.92 6.15
CA SER A 5 22.27 11.21 4.91
C SER A 5 20.90 10.86 4.33
N SER A 6 20.46 11.63 3.33
CA SER A 6 19.37 11.26 2.44
C SER A 6 19.78 10.03 1.65
N SER A 7 19.79 8.88 2.34
CA SER A 7 19.87 7.58 1.69
C SER A 7 18.68 7.50 0.75
N ASN A 8 18.96 7.36 -0.53
CA ASN A 8 18.01 7.11 -1.62
C ASN A 8 17.30 5.76 -1.39
N LYS A 9 16.54 5.63 -0.29
CA LYS A 9 15.84 4.41 0.09
C LYS A 9 14.58 4.30 -0.74
N LYS A 10 14.58 3.35 -1.68
CA LYS A 10 13.40 3.01 -2.47
C LYS A 10 12.34 2.34 -1.60
N ILE A 11 11.09 2.67 -1.81
CA ILE A 11 9.93 2.03 -1.18
C ILE A 11 9.51 0.82 -2.02
N LYS A 12 9.09 -0.28 -1.37
CA LYS A 12 8.52 -1.46 -2.00
C LYS A 12 7.02 -1.51 -1.70
N PHE A 13 6.19 -1.27 -2.70
CA PHE A 13 4.75 -1.51 -2.62
C PHE A 13 4.45 -2.96 -2.99
N HIS A 14 4.01 -3.74 -2.00
CA HIS A 14 3.49 -5.08 -2.22
C HIS A 14 1.98 -4.97 -2.47
N TYR A 15 1.62 -4.77 -3.74
CA TYR A 15 0.25 -4.48 -4.13
C TYR A 15 -0.53 -5.76 -4.47
N GLY A 16 -1.84 -5.72 -4.30
CA GLY A 16 -2.74 -6.77 -4.76
C GLY A 16 -4.07 -6.21 -5.27
N TYR A 17 -4.63 -6.80 -6.33
CA TYR A 17 -5.92 -6.41 -6.91
C TYR A 17 -6.72 -7.60 -7.44
N GLY A 18 -8.04 -7.45 -7.53
CA GLY A 18 -8.95 -8.49 -8.05
C GLY A 18 -9.15 -9.72 -7.14
N GLY A 19 -8.59 -9.71 -5.94
CA GLY A 19 -8.81 -10.71 -4.89
C GLY A 19 -9.81 -10.25 -3.83
N THR A 20 -10.00 -11.06 -2.80
CA THR A 20 -10.96 -10.81 -1.72
C THR A 20 -10.26 -10.92 -0.37
N ILE A 21 -10.65 -10.05 0.56
CA ILE A 21 -10.21 -10.16 1.95
C ILE A 21 -11.22 -11.05 2.69
N THR A 22 -10.76 -12.20 3.17
CA THR A 22 -11.61 -13.21 3.84
C THR A 22 -11.07 -13.55 5.23
N PRO A 23 -11.92 -13.96 6.18
CA PRO A 23 -11.45 -14.45 7.47
C PRO A 23 -10.61 -15.72 7.30
N SER A 24 -9.44 -15.78 7.94
CA SER A 24 -8.64 -17.01 7.96
C SER A 24 -9.36 -18.13 8.70
N LYS A 25 -9.37 -19.32 8.10
CA LYS A 25 -10.02 -20.54 8.67
C LYS A 25 -9.48 -20.95 10.05
N ASN A 26 -8.29 -20.49 10.43
CA ASN A 26 -7.56 -21.00 11.60
C ASN A 26 -7.37 -19.98 12.74
N GLY A 27 -8.07 -18.84 12.78
CA GLY A 27 -8.02 -17.99 13.98
C GLY A 27 -8.08 -16.48 13.77
N GLY A 28 -9.14 -15.99 13.14
CA GLY A 28 -9.61 -14.62 13.34
C GLY A 28 -8.93 -13.50 12.53
N LYS A 29 -7.70 -13.69 12.02
CA LYS A 29 -7.06 -12.67 11.17
C LYS A 29 -7.56 -12.73 9.73
N LEU A 30 -7.80 -11.57 9.12
CA LEU A 30 -8.14 -11.47 7.70
C LEU A 30 -6.95 -11.84 6.81
N ARG A 31 -7.24 -12.45 5.66
CA ARG A 31 -6.28 -12.81 4.63
C ARG A 31 -6.74 -12.29 3.27
N TYR A 32 -5.79 -11.85 2.46
CA TYR A 32 -6.04 -11.58 1.04
C TYR A 32 -5.95 -12.88 0.23
N GLU A 33 -7.02 -13.27 -0.44
CA GLU A 33 -7.13 -14.51 -1.21
C GLU A 33 -7.49 -14.24 -2.67
N GLY A 34 -6.91 -15.03 -3.57
CA GLY A 34 -7.07 -14.85 -5.02
C GLY A 34 -6.43 -13.56 -5.53
N GLY A 35 -6.91 -13.11 -6.70
CA GLY A 35 -6.41 -11.92 -7.36
C GLY A 35 -4.96 -12.02 -7.85
N THR A 36 -4.44 -10.87 -8.26
CA THR A 36 -3.05 -10.69 -8.67
C THR A 36 -2.29 -9.97 -7.56
N ASN A 37 -1.07 -10.43 -7.27
CA ASN A 37 -0.16 -9.78 -6.32
C ASN A 37 1.15 -9.44 -7.02
N GLY A 38 1.74 -8.29 -6.69
CA GLY A 38 3.00 -7.85 -7.28
C GLY A 38 3.80 -6.95 -6.34
N ILE A 39 5.08 -6.75 -6.67
CA ILE A 39 5.95 -5.80 -5.97
C ILE A 39 6.38 -4.72 -6.95
N MET A 40 6.21 -3.46 -6.57
CA MET A 40 6.70 -2.31 -7.31
C MET A 40 7.66 -1.51 -6.44
N LYS A 41 8.83 -1.17 -6.99
CA LYS A 41 9.83 -0.34 -6.32
C LYS A 41 9.72 1.10 -6.81
N MET A 42 9.57 2.05 -5.90
CA MET A 42 9.46 3.47 -6.19
C MET A 42 10.46 4.28 -5.41
N ASP A 43 10.77 5.47 -5.94
CA ASP A 43 11.49 6.47 -5.17
C ASP A 43 10.59 7.05 -4.09
N ARG A 44 11.23 7.49 -3.00
CA ARG A 44 10.53 7.92 -1.79
C ARG A 44 9.79 9.24 -1.94
N GLY A 45 10.23 10.09 -2.86
CA GLY A 45 9.57 11.33 -3.21
C GLY A 45 8.47 11.17 -4.27
N ILE A 46 7.97 9.95 -4.51
CA ILE A 46 6.86 9.74 -5.44
C ILE A 46 5.61 10.44 -4.92
N THR A 47 4.92 11.15 -5.81
CA THR A 47 3.62 11.73 -5.50
C THR A 47 2.52 10.68 -5.54
N TYR A 48 1.41 10.92 -4.85
CA TYR A 48 0.19 10.13 -4.92
C TYR A 48 -0.25 9.93 -6.37
N THR A 49 -0.27 11.00 -7.16
CA THR A 49 -0.69 10.97 -8.56
C THR A 49 0.20 10.03 -9.39
N GLU A 50 1.51 10.13 -9.27
CA GLU A 50 2.44 9.23 -9.97
C GLU A 50 2.29 7.77 -9.51
N LEU A 51 2.07 7.56 -8.22
CA LEU A 51 1.86 6.22 -7.65
C LEU A 51 0.59 5.58 -8.23
N VAL A 52 -0.55 6.28 -8.24
CA VAL A 52 -1.81 5.71 -8.74
C VAL A 52 -1.78 5.49 -10.25
N VAL A 53 -1.16 6.38 -11.03
CA VAL A 53 -0.99 6.17 -12.48
C VAL A 53 -0.23 4.88 -12.75
N LYS A 54 0.91 4.68 -12.08
CA LYS A 54 1.72 3.46 -12.26
C LYS A 54 1.00 2.20 -11.78
N LEU A 55 0.15 2.30 -10.76
CA LEU A 55 -0.66 1.18 -10.32
C LEU A 55 -1.78 0.88 -11.32
N TRP A 56 -2.47 1.90 -11.83
CA TRP A 56 -3.54 1.77 -12.82
C TRP A 56 -3.05 1.17 -14.15
N ASP A 57 -1.80 1.40 -14.55
CA ASP A 57 -1.19 0.72 -15.70
C ASP A 57 -1.20 -0.81 -15.57
N VAL A 58 -1.20 -1.34 -14.34
CA VAL A 58 -1.18 -2.78 -14.06
C VAL A 58 -2.56 -3.33 -13.72
N CYS A 59 -3.35 -2.59 -12.94
CA CYS A 59 -4.60 -3.10 -12.37
C CYS A 59 -5.86 -2.60 -13.09
N GLY A 60 -5.75 -1.54 -13.89
CA GLY A 60 -6.86 -0.84 -14.52
C GLY A 60 -7.19 0.49 -13.85
N PRO A 61 -7.89 1.40 -14.56
CA PRO A 61 -8.20 2.74 -14.07
C PRO A 61 -9.23 2.73 -12.93
N SER A 62 -9.29 3.83 -12.19
CA SER A 62 -10.29 4.09 -11.14
C SER A 62 -10.26 3.14 -9.94
N MET A 63 -9.20 2.35 -9.79
CA MET A 63 -8.99 1.55 -8.59
C MET A 63 -8.54 2.42 -7.43
N ARG A 64 -9.12 2.20 -6.25
CA ARG A 64 -8.80 2.93 -5.02
C ARG A 64 -7.65 2.25 -4.30
N LEU A 65 -6.68 3.05 -3.86
CA LEU A 65 -5.54 2.59 -3.10
C LEU A 65 -5.88 2.54 -1.61
N ARG A 66 -5.66 1.37 -1.01
CA ARG A 66 -5.69 1.17 0.45
C ARG A 66 -4.38 0.56 0.92
N CYS A 67 -3.84 1.04 2.03
CA CYS A 67 -2.58 0.58 2.59
C CYS A 67 -2.75 0.06 4.01
N LYS A 68 -2.00 -0.97 4.37
CA LYS A 68 -1.85 -1.40 5.77
C LYS A 68 -0.79 -0.52 6.43
N LEU A 69 -1.00 -0.09 7.67
CA LEU A 69 0.08 0.46 8.50
C LEU A 69 1.00 -0.67 9.02
N PRO A 70 2.25 -0.39 9.42
CA PRO A 70 3.22 -1.42 9.78
C PRO A 70 2.71 -2.38 10.87
N HIS A 71 2.03 -1.85 11.89
CA HIS A 71 1.54 -2.60 13.05
C HIS A 71 0.13 -3.17 12.90
N ASP A 72 -0.60 -2.76 11.87
CA ASP A 72 -2.01 -3.12 11.70
C ASP A 72 -2.21 -4.47 11.00
N ASP A 73 -3.44 -4.98 11.04
CA ASP A 73 -3.87 -6.17 10.29
C ASP A 73 -4.63 -5.76 9.01
N LEU A 74 -5.04 -6.75 8.19
CA LEU A 74 -5.71 -6.50 6.90
C LEU A 74 -7.16 -5.97 7.02
N ASP A 75 -7.72 -5.93 8.23
CA ASP A 75 -9.00 -5.31 8.56
C ASP A 75 -8.90 -3.79 8.76
N SER A 76 -7.71 -3.26 9.06
CA SER A 76 -7.48 -1.84 9.35
C SER A 76 -6.76 -1.12 8.20
N LEU A 77 -7.11 -1.44 6.95
CA LEU A 77 -6.54 -0.77 5.79
C LEU A 77 -7.01 0.70 5.73
N VAL A 78 -6.05 1.63 5.62
CA VAL A 78 -6.32 3.06 5.44
C VAL A 78 -6.42 3.41 3.97
N HIS A 79 -7.33 4.31 3.63
CA HIS A 79 -7.40 4.87 2.29
C HIS A 79 -6.26 5.86 2.06
N VAL A 80 -5.74 5.89 0.84
CA VAL A 80 -4.76 6.88 0.40
C VAL A 80 -5.36 7.63 -0.78
N TRP A 81 -5.65 8.92 -0.60
CA TRP A 81 -6.29 9.77 -1.60
C TRP A 81 -5.50 11.04 -1.92
N SER A 82 -4.45 11.34 -1.17
CA SER A 82 -3.61 12.51 -1.39
C SER A 82 -2.14 12.25 -1.05
N ASP A 83 -1.31 13.25 -1.34
CA ASP A 83 0.10 13.27 -0.96
C ASP A 83 0.28 13.28 0.58
N GLU A 84 -0.63 13.91 1.32
CA GLU A 84 -0.62 13.91 2.79
C GLU A 84 -0.90 12.52 3.36
N ASP A 85 -1.90 11.81 2.82
CA ASP A 85 -2.18 10.43 3.23
C ASP A 85 -1.01 9.50 2.93
N LEU A 86 -0.38 9.68 1.75
CA LEU A 86 0.79 8.91 1.36
C LEU A 86 1.95 9.18 2.32
N ALA A 87 2.26 10.46 2.58
CA ALA A 87 3.31 10.86 3.51
C ALA A 87 3.09 10.25 4.90
N TYR A 88 1.86 10.30 5.42
CA TYR A 88 1.52 9.68 6.71
C TYR A 88 1.87 8.18 6.73
N VAL A 89 1.45 7.42 5.71
CA VAL A 89 1.79 5.99 5.62
C VAL A 89 3.31 5.78 5.57
N LEU A 90 4.03 6.56 4.77
CA LEU A 90 5.49 6.45 4.68
C LEU A 90 6.17 6.69 6.03
N GLU A 91 5.77 7.75 6.73
CA GLU A 91 6.32 8.14 8.03
C GLU A 91 6.11 7.06 9.10
N GLU A 92 4.93 6.43 9.14
CA GLU A 92 4.67 5.31 10.06
C GLU A 92 5.62 4.14 9.81
N TYR A 93 5.86 3.81 8.54
CA TYR A 93 6.80 2.74 8.18
C TYR A 93 8.26 3.11 8.45
N ASP A 94 8.62 4.38 8.30
CA ASP A 94 9.97 4.88 8.60
C ASP A 94 10.36 4.73 10.06
N GLN A 95 9.40 4.87 10.96
CA GLN A 95 9.60 4.70 12.39
C GLN A 95 9.78 3.22 12.77
N CYS A 96 9.27 2.31 11.94
CA CYS A 96 9.23 0.88 12.25
C CYS A 96 10.37 0.07 11.61
N SER A 97 10.84 0.48 10.43
CA SER A 97 11.76 -0.33 9.65
C SER A 97 12.60 0.49 8.69
N GLU A 98 13.82 0.02 8.47
CA GLU A 98 14.67 0.54 7.40
C GLU A 98 14.24 0.09 6.00
N ASP A 99 13.41 -0.97 5.91
CA ASP A 99 13.02 -1.62 4.67
C ASP A 99 11.51 -1.40 4.45
N LEU A 100 11.16 -0.28 3.80
CA LEU A 100 9.77 0.16 3.58
C LEU A 100 9.02 -0.79 2.65
N LYS A 101 8.41 -1.84 3.23
CA LYS A 101 7.56 -2.81 2.53
C LYS A 101 6.10 -2.59 2.89
N ILE A 102 5.44 -1.77 2.10
CA ILE A 102 4.05 -1.35 2.30
C ILE A 102 3.13 -2.38 1.67
N ARG A 103 2.15 -2.89 2.42
CA ARG A 103 1.10 -3.74 1.85
C ARG A 103 -0.01 -2.84 1.30
N ALA A 104 -0.21 -2.88 -0.01
CA ALA A 104 -1.24 -2.11 -0.69
C ALA A 104 -2.30 -3.05 -1.30
N ILE A 105 -3.57 -2.67 -1.21
CA ILE A 105 -4.69 -3.33 -1.84
C ILE A 105 -5.35 -2.31 -2.77
N LEU A 106 -5.59 -2.71 -4.00
CA LEU A 106 -6.35 -1.95 -4.97
C LEU A 106 -7.68 -2.65 -5.23
N ASP A 107 -8.75 -1.89 -5.14
CA ASP A 107 -10.11 -2.38 -5.40
C ASP A 107 -10.96 -1.34 -6.12
N ASP A 108 -12.01 -1.83 -6.75
CA ASP A 108 -13.06 -1.06 -7.40
C ASP A 108 -14.30 -1.02 -6.48
N THR A 109 -14.19 -0.49 -5.26
CA THR A 109 -15.29 -0.42 -4.25
C THR A 109 -16.61 0.26 -4.70
N LEU A 110 -16.83 0.47 -5.99
CA LEU A 110 -18.12 0.64 -6.65
C LEU A 110 -18.85 -0.68 -7.01
N ARG A 111 -18.33 -1.86 -6.67
CA ARG A 111 -19.14 -3.09 -6.71
C ARG A 111 -20.08 -3.16 -5.50
N PHE A 112 -21.16 -2.39 -5.59
CA PHE A 112 -22.38 -2.68 -4.84
C PHE A 112 -22.83 -4.08 -5.26
N SER A 113 -22.67 -5.05 -4.35
CA SER A 113 -23.38 -6.34 -4.40
C SER A 113 -24.80 -6.15 -3.86
#